data_AF-A0A645CD33-F1
#
_entry.id   AF-A0A645CD33-F1
#
_cell.length_a   1.000
_cell.length_b   1.000
_cell.length_c   1.000
_cell.angle_alpha   90.00
_cell.angle_beta   90.00
_cell.angle_gamma   90.00
#
_symmetry.space_group_name_H-M   'P 1'
#
loop_
_entity.id
_entity.type
_entity.pdbx_description
1 polymer ?
#
loop_
_entity_poly.entity_id
_entity_poly.type
_entity_poly.pdbx_seq_one_letter_code
_entity_poly.pdbx_strand_id
1 'polypeptide(L)'
;MTVDPARLKPGKTRDDVIAALQAEGVPEVFAGWGAPVYGQKLWNIPPRDYRIHSGATIEAIINHRIMLFSLMWLMAGEPALHRLVEALAKVMKEYAR
;
A
#
# COMPACT_ATOMS: atom_id res chain seq x y z
N MET A 1 0.22 -1.90 6.17
CA MET A 1 1.37 -0.96 6.32
C MET A 1 1.10 0.28 5.47
N THR A 2 1.67 1.45 5.79
CA THR A 2 1.61 2.63 4.92
C THR A 2 2.99 3.09 4.50
N VAL A 3 3.13 3.50 3.25
CA VAL A 3 4.27 4.27 2.74
C VAL A 3 3.92 5.75 2.80
N ASP A 4 4.86 6.57 3.23
CA ASP A 4 4.72 8.03 3.17
C ASP A 4 5.32 8.53 1.84
N PRO A 5 4.51 9.06 0.90
CA PRO A 5 5.00 9.58 -0.36
C PRO A 5 6.02 10.71 -0.18
N ALA A 6 5.94 11.48 0.91
CA ALA A 6 6.90 12.55 1.19
C ALA A 6 8.31 12.03 1.48
N ARG A 7 8.43 10.77 1.93
CA ARG A 7 9.69 10.10 2.22
C ARG A 7 10.28 9.36 1.02
N LEU A 8 9.58 9.31 -0.11
CA LEU A 8 10.07 8.69 -1.33
C LEU A 8 10.86 9.67 -2.20
N LYS A 9 11.84 9.16 -2.94
CA LYS A 9 12.55 9.93 -3.98
C LYS A 9 11.55 10.57 -4.96
N PRO A 10 11.86 11.76 -5.53
CA PRO A 10 10.96 12.42 -6.48
C PRO A 10 10.51 11.49 -7.61
N GLY A 11 9.19 11.50 -7.90
CA GLY A 11 8.59 10.66 -8.93
C GLY A 11 8.34 9.20 -8.53
N LYS A 12 8.77 8.75 -7.35
CA LYS A 12 8.45 7.42 -6.84
C LYS A 12 7.13 7.39 -6.08
N THR A 13 6.38 6.32 -6.28
CA THR A 13 5.05 6.08 -5.73
C THR A 13 5.02 4.80 -4.91
N ARG A 14 3.91 4.57 -4.21
CA ARG A 14 3.62 3.28 -3.57
C ARG A 14 3.70 2.12 -4.56
N ASP A 15 3.17 2.30 -5.76
CA ASP A 15 3.08 1.22 -6.73
C ASP A 15 4.46 0.80 -7.23
N ASP A 16 5.41 1.75 -7.32
CA ASP A 16 6.81 1.41 -7.60
C ASP A 16 7.45 0.59 -6.46
N VAL A 17 7.15 0.94 -5.20
CA VAL A 17 7.64 0.19 -4.03
C VAL A 17 7.07 -1.22 -4.02
N ILE A 18 5.77 -1.39 -4.32
CA ILE A 18 5.13 -2.70 -4.45
C ILE A 18 5.81 -3.52 -5.55
N ALA A 19 5.96 -2.96 -6.74
CA ALA A 19 6.57 -3.64 -7.88
C ALA A 19 8.02 -4.06 -7.57
N ALA A 20 8.79 -3.20 -6.90
CA ALA A 20 10.14 -3.53 -6.47
C ALA A 20 10.17 -4.68 -5.45
N LEU A 21 9.29 -4.67 -4.45
CA LEU A 21 9.19 -5.76 -3.47
C LEU A 21 8.79 -7.09 -4.12
N GLN A 22 7.85 -7.06 -5.08
CA GLN A 22 7.47 -8.24 -5.85
C GLN A 22 8.66 -8.80 -6.65
N ALA A 23 9.48 -7.93 -7.25
CA ALA A 23 10.71 -8.32 -7.95
C ALA A 23 11.79 -8.92 -7.02
N GLU A 24 11.84 -8.50 -5.76
CA GLU A 24 12.71 -9.06 -4.71
C GLU A 24 12.19 -10.38 -4.12
N GLY A 25 11.13 -10.96 -4.69
CA GLY A 25 10.59 -12.25 -4.24
C GLY A 25 9.56 -12.13 -3.12
N VAL A 26 8.91 -10.97 -2.98
CA VAL A 26 7.76 -10.75 -2.10
C VAL A 26 6.49 -10.63 -2.97
N PRO A 27 6.02 -11.70 -3.63
CA PRO A 27 4.93 -11.60 -4.62
C PRO A 27 3.58 -11.22 -4.00
N GLU A 28 3.40 -11.51 -2.71
CA GLU A 28 2.13 -11.31 -2.01
C GLU A 28 2.04 -9.95 -1.27
N VAL A 29 2.60 -8.91 -1.88
CA VAL A 29 2.42 -7.51 -1.48
C VAL A 29 1.59 -6.77 -2.52
N PHE A 30 0.58 -6.02 -2.08
CA PHE A 30 -0.41 -5.41 -2.97
C PHE A 30 -0.82 -4.02 -2.50
N ALA A 31 -1.40 -3.26 -3.43
CA ALA A 31 -2.23 -2.13 -3.05
C ALA A 31 -3.43 -2.65 -2.25
N GLY A 32 -3.85 -1.88 -1.25
CA GLY A 32 -5.03 -2.25 -0.46
C GLY A 32 -6.26 -2.41 -1.34
N TRP A 33 -7.10 -3.40 -1.04
CA TRP A 33 -8.40 -3.57 -1.71
C TRP A 33 -9.45 -2.55 -1.25
N GLY A 34 -9.12 -1.78 -0.21
CA GLY A 34 -9.94 -0.64 0.18
C GLY A 34 -10.03 0.32 -0.99
N ALA A 35 -11.25 0.75 -1.30
CA ALA A 35 -11.50 1.97 -2.04
C ALA A 35 -12.50 2.79 -1.21
N PRO A 36 -12.52 4.13 -1.32
CA PRO A 36 -13.63 4.90 -0.78
C PRO A 36 -14.93 4.34 -1.34
N VAL A 37 -15.88 3.98 -0.46
CA VAL A 37 -17.10 3.27 -0.87
C VAL A 37 -17.90 4.08 -1.90
N TYR A 38 -17.87 5.40 -1.78
CA TYR A 38 -18.50 6.33 -2.73
C TYR A 38 -17.85 6.37 -4.12
N GLY A 39 -16.67 5.78 -4.30
CA GLY A 39 -16.02 5.61 -5.60
C GLY A 39 -16.34 4.27 -6.28
N GLN A 40 -17.10 3.38 -5.63
CA GLN A 40 -17.44 2.07 -6.18
C GLN A 40 -18.59 2.15 -7.18
N LYS A 41 -18.56 1.32 -8.24
CA LYS A 41 -19.62 1.29 -9.27
C LYS A 41 -21.02 0.95 -8.74
N LEU A 42 -21.08 0.22 -7.61
CA LEU A 42 -22.32 -0.15 -6.95
C LEU A 42 -22.84 0.91 -5.97
N TRP A 43 -22.09 2.01 -5.78
CA TRP A 43 -22.53 3.11 -4.93
C TRP A 43 -23.65 3.90 -5.60
N ASN A 44 -24.83 3.91 -4.98
CA ASN A 44 -26.03 4.55 -5.50
C ASN A 44 -26.59 5.64 -4.57
N ILE A 45 -25.86 5.99 -3.51
CA ILE A 45 -26.28 7.03 -2.57
C ILE A 45 -25.80 8.39 -3.10
N PRO A 46 -26.69 9.37 -3.33
CA PRO A 46 -26.29 10.65 -3.89
C PRO A 46 -25.51 11.51 -2.88
N PRO A 47 -24.64 12.45 -3.31
CA PRO A 47 -23.77 13.25 -2.43
C PRO A 47 -24.46 13.99 -1.29
N ARG A 48 -25.74 14.34 -1.45
CA ARG A 48 -26.55 15.00 -0.41
C ARG A 48 -26.91 14.09 0.78
N ASP A 49 -26.89 12.78 0.58
CA ASP A 49 -27.38 11.78 1.54
C ASP A 49 -26.23 11.16 2.35
N TYR A 50 -24.98 11.57 2.12
CA TYR A 50 -23.82 11.15 2.91
C TYR A 50 -22.84 12.31 3.16
N ARG A 51 -22.09 12.22 4.26
CA ARG A 51 -21.07 13.21 4.62
C ARG A 51 -19.68 12.62 4.48
N ILE A 52 -18.81 13.31 3.76
CA ILE A 52 -17.39 12.99 3.71
C ILE A 52 -16.65 13.91 4.69
N HIS A 53 -16.53 13.49 5.94
CA HIS A 53 -15.91 14.32 6.98
C HIS A 53 -14.36 14.38 6.87
N SER A 54 -13.74 13.44 6.15
CA SER A 54 -12.27 13.32 6.02
C SER A 54 -11.82 12.75 4.65
N GLY A 55 -12.50 13.14 3.57
CA GLY A 55 -12.35 12.53 2.24
C GLY A 55 -10.93 12.55 1.70
N ALA A 56 -10.33 13.74 1.66
CA ALA A 56 -8.97 13.90 1.15
C ALA A 56 -7.94 13.04 1.91
N THR A 57 -8.06 12.92 3.23
CA THR A 57 -7.15 12.10 4.04
C THR A 57 -7.37 10.61 3.80
N ILE A 58 -8.62 10.15 3.76
CA ILE A 58 -8.96 8.74 3.55
C ILE A 58 -8.57 8.31 2.13
N GLU A 59 -8.92 9.10 1.13
CA GLU A 59 -8.53 8.88 -0.26
C GLU A 59 -7.01 8.85 -0.42
N ALA A 60 -6.29 9.78 0.20
CA ALA A 60 -4.83 9.78 0.15
C ALA A 60 -4.24 8.50 0.77
N ILE A 61 -4.77 8.06 1.92
CA ILE A 61 -4.32 6.84 2.58
C ILE A 61 -4.57 5.62 1.68
N ILE A 62 -5.79 5.48 1.19
CA ILE A 62 -6.22 4.32 0.41
C ILE A 62 -5.51 4.27 -0.94
N ASN A 63 -5.52 5.38 -1.68
CA ASN A 63 -5.04 5.42 -3.06
C ASN A 63 -3.51 5.51 -3.14
N HIS A 64 -2.84 6.08 -2.14
CA HIS A 64 -1.42 6.44 -2.27
C HIS A 64 -0.51 5.93 -1.16
N ARG A 65 -1.04 5.44 -0.03
CA ARG A 65 -0.20 5.07 1.13
C ARG A 65 -0.28 3.60 1.51
N ILE A 66 -1.47 3.00 1.53
CA ILE A 66 -1.67 1.63 2.03
C ILE A 66 -1.01 0.59 1.12
N MET A 67 -0.19 -0.25 1.73
CA MET A 67 0.26 -1.55 1.21
C MET A 67 -0.20 -2.67 2.12
N LEU A 68 -0.62 -3.77 1.53
CA LEU A 68 -1.02 -5.00 2.20
C LEU A 68 -0.01 -6.10 1.93
N PHE A 69 0.21 -6.93 2.95
CA PHE A 69 0.90 -8.21 2.83
C PHE A 69 -0.14 -9.31 3.06
N SER A 70 0.00 -10.40 2.34
CA SER A 70 -0.78 -11.60 2.59
C SER A 70 -0.62 -12.08 4.04
N LEU A 71 -1.72 -12.60 4.60
CA LEU A 71 -1.73 -13.21 5.92
C LEU A 71 -0.74 -14.40 6.01
N MET A 72 -0.38 -15.01 4.87
CA MET A 72 0.56 -16.16 4.82
C MET A 72 1.92 -15.83 5.40
N TRP A 73 2.34 -14.55 5.37
CA TRP A 73 3.57 -14.12 6.02
C TRP A 73 3.58 -14.38 7.53
N LEU A 74 2.42 -14.42 8.20
CA LEU A 74 2.35 -14.76 9.62
C LEU A 74 2.62 -16.25 9.91
N MET A 75 2.49 -17.11 8.90
CA MET A 75 2.77 -18.54 8.99
C MET A 75 4.10 -18.91 8.32
N ALA A 76 4.81 -17.94 7.76
CA ALA A 76 6.08 -18.18 7.09
C ALA A 76 7.16 -18.56 8.11
N GLY A 77 8.05 -19.48 7.72
CA GLY A 77 9.21 -19.82 8.53
C GLY A 77 10.19 -18.65 8.65
N GLU A 78 11.00 -18.67 9.71
CA GLU A 78 12.02 -17.64 9.99
C GLU A 78 12.91 -17.28 8.78
N PRO A 79 13.41 -18.22 7.95
CA PRO A 79 14.21 -17.87 6.79
C PRO A 79 13.46 -17.01 5.77
N ALA A 80 12.16 -17.24 5.58
CA ALA A 80 11.33 -16.46 4.68
C ALA A 80 11.06 -15.06 5.24
N LEU A 81 10.86 -14.95 6.55
CA LEU A 81 10.72 -13.65 7.23
C LEU A 81 11.99 -12.81 7.15
N HIS A 82 13.17 -13.43 7.29
CA HIS A 82 14.44 -12.72 7.08
C HIS A 82 14.56 -12.18 5.66
N ARG A 83 14.24 -12.98 4.64
CA ARG A 83 14.23 -12.50 3.24
C ARG A 83 13.24 -11.35 3.02
N LEU A 84 12.06 -11.39 3.65
CA LEU A 84 11.10 -10.29 3.60
C LEU A 84 11.70 -9.00 4.18
N VAL A 85 12.35 -9.09 5.34
CA VAL A 85 13.00 -7.93 5.99
C VAL A 85 14.15 -7.40 5.13
N GLU A 86 14.98 -8.28 4.57
CA GLU A 86 16.07 -7.91 3.67
C GLU A 86 15.54 -7.21 2.41
N ALA A 87 14.49 -7.74 1.78
CA ALA A 87 13.84 -7.14 0.63
C ALA A 87 13.28 -5.75 0.97
N LEU A 88 12.59 -5.62 2.11
CA LEU A 88 12.08 -4.33 2.60
C LEU A 88 13.21 -3.32 2.81
N ALA A 89 14.29 -3.71 3.48
CA ALA A 89 15.43 -2.85 3.72
C ALA A 89 16.10 -2.41 2.41
N LYS A 90 16.28 -3.34 1.47
CA LYS A 90 16.88 -3.08 0.16
C LYS A 90 16.04 -2.11 -0.67
N VAL A 91 14.74 -2.38 -0.81
CA VAL A 91 13.83 -1.50 -1.57
C VAL A 91 13.75 -0.13 -0.91
N MET A 92 13.56 -0.06 0.41
CA MET A 92 13.45 1.24 1.07
C MET A 92 14.77 2.03 1.04
N LYS A 93 15.94 1.38 1.07
CA LYS A 93 17.23 2.04 0.88
C LYS A 93 17.34 2.70 -0.50
N GLU A 94 16.78 2.07 -1.53
CA GLU A 94 16.80 2.62 -2.89
C GLU A 94 15.71 3.67 -3.12
N TYR A 95 14.56 3.57 -2.46
CA TYR A 95 13.40 4.42 -2.76
C TYR A 95 13.17 5.55 -1.76
N ALA A 96 13.70 5.44 -0.54
CA ALA A 96 13.64 6.51 0.45
C ALA A 96 14.57 7.67 0.08
N ARG A 97 14.20 8.87 0.55
CA ARG A 97 15.07 10.05 0.56
C ARG A 97 16.12 9.96 1.67
#